data_AF-A0AAX0S0U4-F1
#
_entry.id   AF-A0AAX0S0U4-F1
#
_cell.length_a   1.000
_cell.length_b   1.000
_cell.length_c   1.000
_cell.angle_alpha   90.00
_cell.angle_beta   90.00
_cell.angle_gamma   90.00
#
_symmetry.space_group_name_H-M   'P 1'
#
loop_
_entity.id
_entity.type
_entity.pdbx_description
1 polymer ?
#
loop_
_entity_poly.entity_id
_entity_poly.type
_entity_poly.pdbx_seq_one_letter_code
_entity_poly.pdbx_strand_id
1 'polypeptide(L)'
;MEWGGFDKVIIVEGSSDRRKVASVLNEDVEIRCTNGTISLTKLDELVDEMMDRDVYLLFDADDSGEKLRKQFRREMPEASHLYINKMYKEVESAPEHHIATVLLSANMNVKMKFLSQRVND
;
A
#
# COMPACT_ATOMS: atom_id res chain seq x y z
N MET A 1 26.84 -12.31 2.85
CA MET A 1 25.89 -11.64 1.94
C MET A 1 24.56 -11.70 2.65
N GLU A 2 24.17 -10.60 3.27
CA GLU A 2 22.85 -10.49 3.88
C GLU A 2 21.84 -10.47 2.73
N TRP A 3 20.93 -11.44 2.71
CA TRP A 3 19.85 -11.49 1.75
C TRP A 3 18.83 -10.41 2.14
N GLY A 4 19.09 -9.17 1.75
CA GLY A 4 18.20 -8.04 1.98
C GLY A 4 16.95 -8.14 1.10
N GLY A 5 16.00 -8.99 1.50
CA GLY A 5 14.60 -8.79 1.12
C GLY A 5 14.08 -7.61 1.92
N PHE A 6 13.37 -6.67 1.31
CA PHE A 6 12.79 -5.56 2.06
C PHE A 6 11.84 -6.11 3.14
N ASP A 7 12.02 -5.72 4.40
CA ASP A 7 11.18 -6.21 5.50
C ASP A 7 9.69 -5.86 5.29
N LYS A 8 9.41 -4.78 4.55
CA LYS A 8 8.06 -4.26 4.27
C LYS A 8 7.67 -4.44 2.79
N VAL A 9 6.41 -4.77 2.56
CA VAL A 9 5.77 -4.79 1.24
C VAL A 9 4.49 -3.98 1.25
N ILE A 10 4.30 -3.12 0.25
CA ILE A 10 3.00 -2.49 -0.03
C ILE A 10 2.41 -3.12 -1.29
N ILE A 11 1.19 -3.61 -1.20
CA ILE A 11 0.40 -4.04 -2.36
C ILE A 11 -0.60 -2.94 -2.71
N VAL A 12 -0.58 -2.51 -3.97
CA VAL A 12 -1.48 -1.51 -4.56
C VAL A 12 -2.22 -2.09 -5.76
N GLU A 13 -3.28 -1.42 -6.23
CA GLU A 13 -4.07 -1.92 -7.37
C GLU A 13 -3.37 -1.66 -8.71
N GLY A 14 -2.88 -0.44 -8.93
CA GLY A 14 -2.33 0.00 -10.21
C GLY A 14 -0.88 0.48 -10.17
N SER A 15 -0.29 0.60 -11.37
CA SER A 15 1.07 1.14 -11.55
C SER A 15 1.18 2.62 -11.21
N SER A 16 0.07 3.36 -11.35
CA SER A 16 -0.06 4.76 -10.93
C SER A 16 0.05 4.92 -9.42
N ASP A 17 -0.67 4.10 -8.66
CA ASP A 17 -0.61 4.09 -7.19
C ASP A 17 0.79 3.75 -6.72
N ARG A 18 1.44 2.78 -7.37
CA ARG A 18 2.84 2.45 -7.10
C ARG A 18 3.75 3.66 -7.27
N ARG A 19 3.63 4.40 -8.38
CA ARG A 19 4.40 5.62 -8.63
C ARG A 19 4.14 6.67 -7.55
N LYS A 20 2.87 6.87 -7.17
CA LYS A 20 2.46 7.81 -6.13
C LYS A 20 3.09 7.45 -4.78
N VAL A 21 2.92 6.22 -4.31
CA VAL A 21 3.46 5.73 -3.04
C VAL A 21 4.99 5.80 -3.02
N ALA A 22 5.66 5.32 -4.07
CA ALA A 22 7.12 5.39 -4.19
C ALA A 22 7.65 6.84 -4.15
N SER A 23 6.90 7.79 -4.71
CA SER A 23 7.29 9.20 -4.67
C SER A 23 7.32 9.77 -3.25
N VAL A 24 6.51 9.23 -2.34
CA VAL A 24 6.34 9.68 -0.95
C VAL A 24 7.30 9.04 0.03
N LEU A 25 7.63 7.76 -0.15
CA LEU A 25 8.51 7.00 0.74
C LEU A 25 9.93 7.58 0.85
N ASN A 26 10.54 7.39 2.01
CA ASN A 26 11.92 7.74 2.35
C ASN A 26 12.67 6.57 3.02
N GLU A 27 12.23 5.35 2.76
CA GLU A 27 12.94 4.10 3.01
C GLU A 27 12.68 3.17 1.83
N ASP A 28 13.46 2.10 1.72
CA ASP A 28 13.22 1.11 0.68
C ASP A 28 12.13 0.14 1.10
N VAL A 29 11.01 0.16 0.36
CA VAL A 29 9.86 -0.72 0.54
C VAL A 29 9.54 -1.36 -0.79
N GLU A 30 9.29 -2.67 -0.81
CA GLU A 30 8.81 -3.31 -2.03
C GLU A 30 7.37 -2.88 -2.32
N ILE A 31 7.09 -2.46 -3.55
CA ILE A 31 5.72 -2.11 -3.95
C ILE A 31 5.28 -2.99 -5.11
N ARG A 32 4.27 -3.83 -4.87
CA ARG A 32 3.68 -4.72 -5.88
C ARG A 32 2.31 -4.23 -6.33
N CYS A 33 1.99 -4.47 -7.59
CA CYS A 33 0.69 -4.14 -8.16
C CYS A 33 -0.11 -5.43 -8.39
N THR A 34 -1.39 -5.46 -8.03
CA THR A 34 -2.31 -6.54 -8.45
C THR A 34 -2.68 -6.42 -9.92
N ASN A 35 -2.63 -5.20 -10.48
CA ASN A 35 -3.10 -4.82 -11.83
C ASN A 35 -4.62 -5.05 -11.98
N GLY A 36 -5.39 -4.57 -10.99
CA GLY A 36 -6.83 -4.80 -10.86
C GLY A 36 -7.10 -5.99 -9.95
N THR A 37 -7.78 -7.01 -10.46
CA THR A 37 -8.09 -8.22 -9.68
C THR A 37 -6.90 -9.19 -9.61
N ILE A 38 -6.91 -10.07 -8.61
CA ILE A 38 -5.92 -11.14 -8.46
C ILE A 38 -6.63 -12.50 -8.37
N SER A 39 -6.15 -13.51 -9.10
CA SER A 39 -6.68 -14.88 -8.98
C SER A 39 -6.31 -15.49 -7.63
N LEU A 40 -7.05 -16.50 -7.18
CA LEU A 40 -6.73 -17.21 -5.92
C LEU A 40 -5.33 -17.81 -5.97
N THR A 41 -4.99 -18.53 -7.03
CA THR A 41 -3.66 -19.14 -7.21
C THR A 41 -2.54 -18.11 -7.10
N LYS A 42 -2.71 -16.93 -7.72
CA LYS A 42 -1.68 -15.89 -7.66
C LYS A 42 -1.61 -15.22 -6.30
N LEU A 43 -2.71 -15.17 -5.56
CA LEU A 43 -2.72 -14.70 -4.19
C LEU A 43 -2.02 -15.69 -3.26
N ASP A 44 -2.26 -16.99 -3.43
CA ASP A 44 -1.55 -18.04 -2.66
C ASP A 44 -0.03 -17.95 -2.89
N GLU A 45 0.41 -17.78 -4.14
CA GLU A 45 1.82 -17.53 -4.47
C GLU A 45 2.38 -16.27 -3.78
N LEU A 46 1.61 -15.18 -3.71
CA LEU A 46 2.04 -13.97 -3.01
C LEU A 46 2.15 -14.17 -1.49
N VAL A 47 1.24 -14.94 -0.89
CA VAL A 47 1.27 -15.25 0.54
C VAL A 47 2.55 -16.02 0.88
N ASP A 48 2.89 -17.04 0.10
CA ASP A 48 4.11 -17.82 0.29
C ASP A 48 5.38 -16.97 0.16
N GLU A 49 5.42 -16.03 -0.80
CA GLU A 49 6.56 -15.12 -1.01
C GLU A 49 6.73 -14.07 0.10
N MET A 50 5.71 -13.84 0.93
CA MET A 50 5.67 -12.75 1.90
C MET A 50 5.49 -13.18 3.36
N MET A 51 5.58 -14.48 3.63
CA MET A 51 5.29 -15.09 4.93
C MET A 51 6.03 -14.46 6.13
N ASP A 52 7.25 -13.97 5.91
CA ASP A 52 8.11 -13.36 6.95
C ASP A 52 8.26 -11.83 6.79
N ARG A 53 7.31 -11.18 6.12
CA ARG A 53 7.39 -9.75 5.76
C ARG A 53 6.19 -8.99 6.29
N ASP A 54 6.39 -7.72 6.63
CA ASP A 54 5.32 -6.81 7.00
C ASP A 54 4.55 -6.39 5.74
N VAL A 55 3.37 -6.96 5.51
CA VAL A 55 2.55 -6.70 4.33
C VAL A 55 1.49 -5.64 4.61
N TYR A 56 1.41 -4.65 3.73
CA TYR A 56 0.47 -3.55 3.80
C TYR A 56 -0.36 -3.46 2.51
N LEU A 57 -1.67 -3.27 2.65
CA LEU A 57 -2.62 -3.24 1.54
C LEU A 57 -3.19 -1.83 1.40
N LEU A 58 -2.86 -1.14 0.31
CA LEU A 58 -3.35 0.22 0.03
C LEU A 58 -4.08 0.21 -1.31
N PHE A 59 -5.39 -0.08 -1.24
CA PHE A 59 -6.29 -0.12 -2.39
C PHE A 59 -7.23 1.08 -2.42
N ASP A 60 -7.77 1.33 -3.61
CA ASP A 60 -8.78 2.34 -3.85
C ASP A 60 -10.01 2.17 -2.94
N ALA A 61 -10.69 3.28 -2.69
CA ALA A 61 -11.92 3.36 -1.91
C ALA A 61 -13.15 3.16 -2.82
N ASP A 62 -13.13 2.12 -3.64
CA ASP A 62 -14.20 1.74 -4.56
C ASP A 62 -14.55 0.24 -4.46
N ASP A 63 -15.45 -0.23 -5.32
CA ASP A 63 -15.91 -1.62 -5.31
C ASP A 63 -14.82 -2.63 -5.71
N SER A 64 -13.84 -2.24 -6.53
CA SER A 64 -12.72 -3.09 -6.93
C SER A 64 -11.77 -3.29 -5.74
N GLY A 65 -11.36 -2.18 -5.13
CA GLY A 65 -10.54 -2.18 -3.93
C GLY A 65 -11.19 -2.95 -2.77
N GLU A 66 -12.51 -2.81 -2.55
CA GLU A 66 -13.20 -3.57 -1.50
C GLU A 66 -13.27 -5.08 -1.79
N LYS A 67 -13.36 -5.49 -3.07
CA LYS A 67 -13.26 -6.91 -3.44
C LYS A 67 -11.88 -7.48 -3.14
N LEU A 68 -10.81 -6.75 -3.47
CA LEU A 68 -9.44 -7.12 -3.11
C LEU A 68 -9.32 -7.24 -1.59
N ARG A 69 -9.79 -6.25 -0.82
CA ARG A 69 -9.76 -6.29 0.65
C ARG A 69 -10.44 -7.54 1.21
N LYS A 70 -11.60 -7.92 0.68
CA LYS A 70 -12.30 -9.16 1.09
C LYS A 70 -11.50 -10.42 0.78
N GLN A 71 -10.84 -10.47 -0.37
CA GLN A 71 -10.03 -11.60 -0.78
C GLN A 71 -8.78 -11.74 0.10
N PHE A 72 -8.03 -10.65 0.29
CA PHE A 72 -6.86 -10.64 1.16
C PHE A 72 -7.20 -10.94 2.63
N ARG A 73 -8.33 -10.47 3.17
CA ARG A 73 -8.76 -10.86 4.53
C ARG A 73 -8.95 -12.37 4.71
N ARG A 74 -9.25 -13.09 3.63
CA ARG A 74 -9.46 -14.53 3.66
C ARG A 74 -8.15 -15.30 3.52
N GLU A 75 -7.32 -14.91 2.55
CA GLU A 75 -6.10 -15.67 2.23
C GLU A 75 -4.85 -15.16 2.99
N MET A 76 -4.83 -13.90 3.41
CA MET A 76 -3.69 -13.23 4.06
C MET A 76 -4.13 -12.35 5.25
N PRO A 77 -4.72 -12.95 6.31
CA PRO A 77 -5.31 -12.22 7.42
C PRO A 77 -4.33 -11.35 8.24
N GLU A 78 -3.03 -11.64 8.16
CA GLU A 78 -1.94 -10.89 8.79
C GLU A 78 -1.61 -9.57 8.08
N ALA A 79 -2.06 -9.39 6.84
CA ALA A 79 -1.80 -8.18 6.07
C ALA A 79 -2.50 -6.95 6.67
N SER A 80 -1.74 -5.87 6.85
CA SER A 80 -2.23 -4.61 7.39
C SER A 80 -2.99 -3.79 6.34
N HIS A 81 -4.30 -3.64 6.52
CA HIS A 81 -5.12 -2.85 5.61
C HIS A 81 -5.01 -1.34 5.88
N LEU A 82 -4.42 -0.62 4.93
CA LEU A 82 -4.35 0.84 4.92
C LEU A 82 -5.51 1.43 4.12
N TYR A 83 -5.93 2.64 4.49
CA TYR A 83 -7.08 3.31 3.89
C TYR A 83 -6.76 4.77 3.60
N ILE A 84 -7.11 5.21 2.38
CA ILE A 84 -7.17 6.64 2.06
C ILE A 84 -8.51 7.23 2.50
N ASN A 85 -8.59 8.56 2.59
CA ASN A 85 -9.89 9.21 2.77
C ASN A 85 -10.76 8.91 1.55
N LYS A 86 -11.97 8.36 1.80
CA LYS A 86 -12.92 7.94 0.75
C LYS A 86 -13.28 9.07 -0.22
N MET A 87 -13.15 10.34 0.18
CA MET A 87 -13.38 11.49 -0.70
C MET A 87 -12.47 11.53 -1.92
N TYR A 88 -11.24 10.99 -1.82
CA TYR A 88 -10.30 10.96 -2.95
C TYR A 88 -10.57 9.82 -3.91
N LYS A 89 -11.33 8.81 -3.48
CA LYS A 89 -11.70 7.59 -4.20
C LYS A 89 -10.53 6.70 -4.62
N GLU A 90 -9.50 7.24 -5.26
CA GLU A 90 -8.36 6.53 -5.81
C GLU A 90 -7.04 6.95 -5.14
N VAL A 91 -6.09 6.03 -5.00
CA VAL A 91 -4.78 6.28 -4.37
C VAL A 91 -3.96 7.28 -5.18
N GLU A 92 -3.93 7.16 -6.52
CA GLU A 92 -3.28 8.14 -7.41
C GLU A 92 -3.81 9.58 -7.21
N SER A 93 -5.12 9.71 -7.00
CA SER A 93 -5.83 10.99 -6.87
C SER A 93 -5.68 11.64 -5.49
N ALA A 94 -5.27 10.89 -4.47
CA ALA A 94 -5.07 11.44 -3.14
C ALA A 94 -3.84 12.38 -3.09
N PRO A 95 -3.91 13.51 -2.35
CA PRO A 95 -2.76 14.40 -2.16
C PRO A 95 -1.57 13.67 -1.53
N GLU A 96 -0.34 14.04 -1.90
CA GLU A 96 0.85 13.35 -1.35
C GLU A 96 0.96 13.47 0.18
N HIS A 97 0.51 14.60 0.76
CA HIS A 97 0.52 14.77 2.21
C HIS A 97 -0.43 13.79 2.93
N HIS A 98 -1.55 13.45 2.28
CA HIS A 98 -2.49 12.46 2.78
C HIS A 98 -1.87 11.06 2.71
N ILE A 99 -1.27 10.70 1.57
CA ILE A 99 -0.51 9.44 1.44
C ILE A 99 0.63 9.36 2.46
N ALA A 100 1.37 10.45 2.66
CA ALA A 100 2.45 10.51 3.66
C ALA A 100 1.95 10.25 5.08
N THR A 101 0.79 10.80 5.44
CA THR A 101 0.18 10.58 6.76
C THR A 101 -0.26 9.12 6.93
N VAL A 102 -0.85 8.51 5.90
CA VAL A 102 -1.24 7.10 5.92
C VAL A 102 -0.03 6.18 6.09
N LEU A 103 1.03 6.37 5.29
CA LEU A 103 2.25 5.57 5.37
C LEU A 103 2.99 5.78 6.70
N LEU A 104 3.05 7.01 7.21
CA LEU A 104 3.66 7.31 8.50
C LEU A 104 2.91 6.61 9.65
N SER A 105 1.57 6.55 9.59
CA SER A 105 0.76 5.81 10.57
C SER A 105 1.00 4.29 10.55
N ALA A 106 1.53 3.79 9.43
CA ALA A 106 1.94 2.40 9.24
C ALA A 106 3.41 2.16 9.63
N ASN A 107 4.03 3.08 10.37
CA ASN A 107 5.44 3.04 10.79
C ASN A 107 6.42 3.03 9.59
N MET A 108 6.08 3.76 8.52
CA MET A 108 6.96 3.96 7.37
C MET A 108 7.57 5.37 7.35
N ASN A 109 8.84 5.45 6.94
CA ASN A 109 9.55 6.69 6.72
C ASN A 109 9.07 7.34 5.42
N VAL A 110 8.69 8.62 5.50
CA VAL A 110 8.20 9.42 4.37
C VAL A 110 9.05 10.67 4.19
N LYS A 111 9.08 11.22 2.98
CA LYS A 111 9.82 12.44 2.69
C LYS A 111 9.16 13.61 3.42
N MET A 112 9.92 14.30 4.27
CA MET A 112 9.44 15.39 5.14
C MET A 112 8.69 16.50 4.40
N LYS A 113 9.02 16.77 3.13
CA LYS A 113 8.35 17.78 2.30
C LYS A 113 6.84 17.53 2.13
N PHE A 114 6.37 16.31 2.34
CA PHE A 114 4.95 15.97 2.28
C PHE A 114 4.22 16.11 3.62
N LEU A 115 4.94 16.29 4.73
CA LEU A 115 4.32 16.49 6.06
C LEU A 115 4.11 17.98 6.40
N SER A 116 4.83 18.88 5.75
CA SER A 116 4.86 20.31 6.06
C SER A 116 3.63 21.12 5.58
N GLN A 117 2.62 20.49 4.97
CA GLN A 117 1.43 21.19 4.43
C GLN A 117 0.23 21.26 5.39
N ARG A 118 0.39 20.88 6.66
CA ARG A 118 -0.62 21.11 7.70
C ARG A 118 -0.56 22.54 8.25
N VAL A 119 -0.89 23.55 7.44
CA VAL A 119 -1.46 24.82 7.95
C VAL A 119 -2.33 25.43 6.84
N ASN A 120 -3.61 25.13 6.86
CA ASN A 120 -4.74 26.06 6.68
C ASN A 120 -6.01 25.21 6.55
N ASP A 121 -6.65 25.01 7.70
CA ASP A 121 -8.07 24.68 7.79
C ASP A 121 -8.91 25.82 7.17
#